data_AF-A0A6G1AKT4-F1
#
_entry.id   AF-A0A6G1AKT4-F1
#
_cell.length_a   1.000
_cell.length_b   1.000
_cell.length_c   1.000
_cell.angle_alpha   90.00
_cell.angle_beta   90.00
_cell.angle_gamma   90.00
#
_symmetry.space_group_name_H-M   'P 1'
#
loop_
_entity.id
_entity.type
_entity.pdbx_description
1 polymer ?
#
loop_
_entity_poly.entity_id
_entity_poly.type
_entity_poly.pdbx_seq_one_letter_code
_entity_poly.pdbx_strand_id
1 'polypeptide(L)'
;AMKAHGVNKVVACTSAFLLWDPAKVPPRLQDVTDDHIRMHKVLQESGLKYVAVMPPHIGDQPLTGAYSVTLDGRGPSRVISKHDLGHFMLSCLTTDKYDGHSTYPSHQYD
;
A
#
# COMPACT_ATOMS: atom_id res chain seq x y z
N ALA A 1 19.36 -8.21 -5.36
CA ALA A 1 18.61 -9.42 -5.74
C ALA A 1 17.80 -9.20 -7.02
N MET A 2 16.66 -8.49 -6.99
CA MET A 2 15.74 -8.37 -8.15
C MET A 2 16.44 -7.97 -9.47
N LYS A 3 17.16 -6.85 -9.49
CA LYS A 3 17.92 -6.38 -10.66
C LYS A 3 18.91 -7.42 -11.19
N ALA A 4 19.64 -8.08 -10.29
CA ALA A 4 20.64 -9.09 -10.64
C ALA A 4 20.04 -10.37 -11.23
N HIS A 5 18.75 -10.63 -11.00
CA HIS A 5 18.04 -11.82 -11.47
C HIS A 5 16.90 -11.52 -12.46
N GLY A 6 16.83 -10.30 -13.01
CA GLY A 6 15.83 -9.93 -14.01
C GLY A 6 14.39 -9.86 -13.50
N VAL A 7 14.15 -9.83 -12.18
CA VAL A 7 12.81 -9.63 -11.62
C VAL A 7 12.48 -8.14 -11.71
N ASN A 8 11.40 -7.80 -12.43
CA ASN A 8 11.10 -6.42 -12.79
C ASN A 8 9.90 -5.81 -12.05
N LYS A 9 9.13 -6.60 -11.29
CA LYS A 9 7.92 -6.15 -10.59
C LYS A 9 8.00 -6.35 -9.09
N VAL A 10 7.64 -5.32 -8.34
CA VAL A 10 7.55 -5.32 -6.87
C VAL A 10 6.25 -4.66 -6.43
N VAL A 11 5.49 -5.35 -5.59
CA VAL A 11 4.29 -4.82 -4.93
C VAL A 11 4.63 -4.78 -3.45
N ALA A 12 4.69 -3.60 -2.85
CA ALA A 12 5.17 -3.46 -1.47
C ALA A 12 4.22 -2.63 -0.61
N CYS A 13 4.00 -3.10 0.61
CA CYS A 13 3.16 -2.45 1.61
C CYS A 13 3.99 -1.47 2.45
N THR A 14 3.43 -0.28 2.68
CA THR A 14 3.90 0.69 3.69
C THR A 14 2.72 1.11 4.56
N SER A 15 2.21 2.35 4.43
CA SER A 15 1.02 2.79 5.16
C SER A 15 0.39 4.03 4.54
N ALA A 16 -0.90 4.25 4.79
CA ALA A 16 -1.65 5.43 4.36
C ALA A 16 -1.10 6.75 4.92
N PHE A 17 -0.26 6.71 5.97
CA PHE A 17 0.40 7.91 6.49
C PHE A 17 1.28 8.62 5.45
N LEU A 18 1.75 7.92 4.42
CA LEU A 18 2.50 8.51 3.31
C LEU A 18 1.61 9.28 2.32
N LEU A 19 0.28 9.08 2.38
CA LEU A 19 -0.71 9.78 1.55
C LEU A 19 -1.43 10.91 2.29
N TRP A 20 -1.36 10.90 3.62
CA TRP A 20 -2.04 11.86 4.47
C TRP A 20 -1.11 12.98 4.91
N ASP A 21 -1.70 13.98 5.57
CA ASP A 21 -0.96 15.07 6.19
C ASP A 21 0.10 14.50 7.17
N PRO A 22 1.41 14.70 6.90
CA PRO A 22 2.48 14.11 7.71
C PRO A 22 2.50 14.66 9.14
N ALA A 23 1.94 15.85 9.39
CA ALA A 23 1.82 16.40 10.73
C ALA A 23 0.80 15.65 11.61
N LYS A 24 -0.01 14.76 11.02
CA LYS A 24 -1.06 13.98 11.71
C LYS A 24 -0.64 12.54 12.02
N VAL A 25 0.62 12.18 11.78
CA VAL A 25 1.16 10.89 12.18
C VAL A 25 1.22 10.82 13.72
N PRO A 26 0.62 9.80 14.36
CA PRO A 26 0.73 9.64 15.81
C PRO A 26 2.20 9.49 16.23
N PRO A 27 2.69 10.20 17.27
CA PRO A 27 4.12 10.19 17.61
C PRO A 27 4.73 8.79 17.81
N ARG A 28 3.97 7.86 18.41
CA ARG A 28 4.39 6.46 18.61
C ARG A 28 4.61 5.67 17.31
N LEU A 29 4.15 6.18 16.17
CA LEU A 29 4.28 5.57 14.85
C LEU A 29 5.28 6.31 13.96
N GLN A 30 5.90 7.40 14.45
CA GLN A 30 6.76 8.26 13.64
C GLN A 30 7.97 7.51 13.10
N ASP A 31 8.75 6.85 13.96
CA ASP A 31 9.98 6.17 13.56
C ASP A 31 9.73 5.07 12.51
N VAL A 32 8.60 4.36 12.64
CA VAL A 32 8.16 3.34 11.67
C VAL A 32 7.72 4.00 10.36
N THR A 33 7.01 5.13 10.44
CA THR A 33 6.58 5.89 9.25
C THR A 33 7.80 6.46 8.51
N ASP A 34 8.82 6.92 9.23
CA ASP A 34 10.06 7.41 8.64
C ASP A 34 10.81 6.30 7.89
N ASP A 35 10.79 5.07 8.42
CA ASP A 35 11.37 3.93 7.70
C ASP A 35 10.53 3.51 6.49
N HIS A 36 9.20 3.58 6.58
CA HIS A 36 8.33 3.42 5.41
C HIS A 36 8.61 4.46 4.32
N ILE A 37 8.89 5.72 4.68
CA ILE A 37 9.31 6.75 3.71
C ILE A 37 10.63 6.36 3.04
N ARG A 38 11.62 5.88 3.82
CA ARG A 38 12.90 5.40 3.27
C ARG A 38 12.69 4.20 2.33
N MET A 39 11.90 3.22 2.73
CA MET A 39 11.56 2.06 1.92
C MET A 39 10.85 2.47 0.62
N HIS A 40 9.87 3.36 0.70
CA HIS A 40 9.15 3.87 -0.47
C HIS A 40 10.11 4.56 -1.45
N LYS A 41 10.99 5.43 -0.94
CA LYS A 41 12.01 6.11 -1.75
C LYS A 41 12.93 5.11 -2.46
N VAL A 42 13.46 4.10 -1.76
CA VAL A 42 14.32 3.08 -2.35
C VAL A 42 13.61 2.33 -3.49
N LEU A 43 12.34 1.97 -3.30
CA LEU A 43 11.57 1.26 -4.31
C LEU A 43 11.20 2.15 -5.49
N GLN A 44 10.85 3.42 -5.25
CA GLN A 44 10.56 4.40 -6.29
C GLN A 44 11.80 4.71 -7.16
N GLU A 45 12.96 4.89 -6.53
CA GLU A 45 14.24 5.14 -7.22
C GLU A 45 14.83 3.88 -7.86
N SER A 46 14.26 2.70 -7.61
CA SER A 46 14.79 1.45 -8.13
C SER A 46 14.67 1.31 -9.66
N GLY A 47 13.71 2.01 -10.28
CA GLY A 47 13.36 1.84 -11.70
C GLY A 47 12.63 0.52 -12.01
N LEU A 48 12.21 -0.23 -10.99
CA LEU A 48 11.35 -1.41 -11.14
C LEU A 48 9.89 -0.98 -11.35
N LYS A 49 9.06 -1.89 -11.88
CA LYS A 49 7.60 -1.74 -11.89
C LYS A 49 7.09 -1.88 -10.46
N TYR A 50 6.97 -0.75 -9.78
CA TYR A 50 6.67 -0.68 -8.37
C TYR A 50 5.22 -0.24 -8.14
N VAL A 51 4.44 -1.07 -7.44
CA VAL A 51 3.13 -0.68 -6.89
C VAL A 51 3.30 -0.39 -5.40
N ALA A 52 3.03 0.86 -4.98
CA ALA A 52 3.07 1.24 -3.58
C ALA A 52 1.71 1.03 -2.93
N VAL A 53 1.59 0.04 -2.06
CA VAL A 53 0.35 -0.26 -1.32
C VAL A 53 0.41 0.46 0.03
N MET A 54 -0.47 1.43 0.23
CA MET A 54 -0.48 2.33 1.38
C MET A 54 -1.82 2.20 2.13
N PRO A 55 -2.06 1.06 2.82
CA PRO A 55 -3.34 0.80 3.46
C PRO A 55 -3.55 1.64 4.73
N PRO A 56 -4.79 1.90 5.14
CA PRO A 56 -5.11 2.46 6.45
C PRO A 56 -4.98 1.39 7.55
N HIS A 57 -5.82 1.42 8.59
CA HIS A 57 -5.80 0.38 9.63
C HIS A 57 -6.05 -1.01 9.02
N ILE A 58 -5.21 -1.98 9.37
CA ILE A 58 -5.36 -3.38 8.96
C ILE A 58 -6.18 -4.11 10.02
N GLY A 59 -7.39 -4.53 9.64
CA GLY A 59 -8.33 -5.22 10.51
C GLY A 59 -8.40 -6.73 10.30
N ASP A 60 -9.23 -7.40 11.10
CA ASP A 60 -9.41 -8.86 11.11
C ASP A 60 -10.71 -9.34 10.44
N GLN A 61 -11.44 -8.44 9.76
CA GLN A 61 -12.69 -8.80 9.09
C GLN A 61 -12.47 -9.86 7.99
N PRO A 62 -13.49 -10.66 7.63
CA PRO A 62 -13.35 -11.67 6.58
C PRO A 62 -12.89 -11.11 5.21
N LEU A 63 -12.41 -12.00 4.34
CA LEU A 63 -12.16 -11.68 2.94
C LEU A 63 -13.48 -11.32 2.25
N THR A 64 -13.50 -10.21 1.50
CA THR A 64 -14.66 -9.80 0.71
C THR A 64 -14.36 -9.74 -0.79
N GLY A 65 -13.15 -9.33 -1.17
CA GLY A 65 -12.82 -8.96 -2.55
C GLY A 65 -13.54 -7.71 -3.07
N ALA A 66 -14.32 -7.02 -2.23
CA ALA A 66 -15.20 -5.91 -2.59
C ALA A 66 -14.70 -4.54 -2.13
N TYR A 67 -13.43 -4.45 -1.74
CA TYR A 67 -12.78 -3.21 -1.33
C TYR A 67 -12.62 -2.21 -2.50
N SER A 68 -12.59 -0.92 -2.18
CA SER A 68 -12.27 0.15 -3.13
C SER A 68 -10.79 0.47 -3.11
N VAL A 69 -10.22 0.80 -4.27
CA VAL A 69 -8.82 1.22 -4.41
C VAL A 69 -8.79 2.60 -5.05
N THR A 70 -8.23 3.57 -4.33
CA THR A 70 -8.01 4.94 -4.83
C THR A 70 -6.51 5.26 -4.85
N LEU A 71 -6.14 6.40 -5.43
CA LEU A 71 -4.74 6.81 -5.62
C LEU A 71 -4.32 8.01 -4.76
N ASP A 72 -5.22 8.53 -3.94
CA ASP A 72 -5.07 9.82 -3.24
C ASP A 72 -5.27 9.73 -1.72
N GLY A 73 -5.38 8.52 -1.18
CA GLY A 73 -5.55 8.27 0.26
C GLY A 73 -6.96 8.56 0.78
N ARG A 74 -7.94 8.85 -0.09
CA ARG A 74 -9.35 9.00 0.26
C ARG A 74 -10.12 7.75 -0.13
N GLY A 75 -11.10 7.33 0.66
CA GLY A 75 -11.89 6.14 0.35
C GLY A 75 -13.11 6.00 1.25
N PRO A 76 -13.91 4.93 1.07
CA PRO A 76 -15.13 4.70 1.83
C PRO A 76 -14.90 4.53 3.34
N SER A 77 -13.69 4.15 3.76
CA SER A 77 -13.36 3.97 5.18
C SER A 77 -11.88 4.21 5.47
N ARG A 78 -11.50 4.04 6.75
CA ARG A 78 -10.10 3.99 7.22
C ARG A 78 -9.69 2.60 7.71
N VAL A 79 -10.26 1.55 7.10
CA VAL A 79 -9.93 0.16 7.41
C VAL A 79 -9.87 -0.69 6.14
N ILE A 80 -8.97 -1.65 6.12
CA ILE A 80 -8.92 -2.76 5.16
C ILE A 80 -8.63 -4.02 5.96
N SER A 81 -9.31 -5.13 5.69
CA SER A 81 -8.98 -6.38 6.36
C SER A 81 -7.64 -6.92 5.88
N LYS A 82 -6.91 -7.63 6.74
CA LYS A 82 -5.66 -8.30 6.35
C LYS A 82 -5.84 -9.25 5.18
N HIS A 83 -7.02 -9.86 5.07
CA HIS A 83 -7.37 -10.78 3.99
C HIS A 83 -7.57 -10.03 2.67
N ASP A 84 -8.32 -8.93 2.66
CA ASP A 84 -8.53 -8.10 1.48
C ASP A 84 -7.25 -7.36 1.05
N LEU A 85 -6.41 -6.94 2.00
CA LEU A 85 -5.09 -6.39 1.71
C LEU A 85 -4.23 -7.42 0.98
N GLY A 86 -4.14 -8.65 1.49
CA GLY A 86 -3.43 -9.74 0.83
C GLY A 86 -3.99 -10.03 -0.57
N HIS A 87 -5.31 -10.08 -0.70
CA HIS A 87 -5.99 -10.23 -1.98
C HIS A 87 -5.62 -9.11 -2.96
N PHE A 88 -5.59 -7.85 -2.51
CA PHE A 88 -5.19 -6.72 -3.35
C PHE A 88 -3.73 -6.81 -3.80
N MET A 89 -2.82 -7.17 -2.90
CA MET A 89 -1.41 -7.36 -3.25
C MET A 89 -1.24 -8.41 -4.36
N LEU A 90 -1.98 -9.52 -4.29
CA LEU A 90 -1.98 -10.54 -5.35
C LEU A 90 -2.61 -10.02 -6.65
N SER A 91 -3.71 -9.27 -6.57
CA SER A 91 -4.35 -8.68 -7.76
C SER A 91 -3.42 -7.74 -8.53
N CYS A 92 -2.50 -7.06 -7.83
CA CYS A 92 -1.50 -6.19 -8.47
C CYS A 92 -0.50 -6.97 -9.32
N LEU A 93 -0.35 -8.29 -9.15
CA LEU A 93 0.55 -9.13 -9.95
C LEU A 93 0.00 -9.40 -11.35
N THR A 94 -1.32 -9.31 -11.55
CA THR A 94 -2.01 -9.65 -12.80
C THR A 94 -2.45 -8.43 -13.61
N THR A 95 -2.08 -7.22 -13.20
CA THR A 95 -2.36 -5.97 -13.91
C THR A 95 -1.17 -5.01 -13.78
N ASP A 96 -0.97 -4.13 -14.76
CA ASP A 96 0.00 -3.03 -14.74
C ASP A 96 -0.62 -1.67 -14.37
N LYS A 97 -1.95 -1.61 -14.20
CA LYS A 97 -2.71 -0.39 -13.91
C LYS A 97 -2.15 0.46 -12.76
N TYR A 98 -1.53 -0.17 -11.77
CA TYR A 98 -1.02 0.49 -10.57
C TYR A 98 0.50 0.63 -10.54
N ASP A 99 1.21 0.21 -11.58
CA ASP A 99 2.65 0.35 -11.66
C ASP A 99 3.02 1.85 -11.65
N GLY A 100 3.92 2.26 -10.76
CA GLY A 100 4.29 3.66 -10.55
C GLY A 100 3.31 4.47 -9.70
N HIS A 101 2.22 3.85 -9.20
CA HIS A 101 1.21 4.53 -8.39
C HIS A 101 1.24 4.10 -6.92
N SER A 102 0.86 5.05 -6.08
CA SER A 102 0.48 4.80 -4.69
C SER A 102 -1.00 4.48 -4.62
N THR A 103 -1.35 3.43 -3.88
CA THR A 103 -2.69 2.84 -3.85
C THR A 103 -3.20 2.76 -2.42
N TYR A 104 -4.47 3.12 -2.23
CA TYR A 104 -5.16 3.12 -0.95
C TYR A 104 -6.36 2.16 -1.02
N PRO A 105 -6.17 0.88 -0.63
CA PRO A 105 -7.28 -0.05 -0.48
C PRO A 105 -8.04 0.22 0.82
N SER A 106 -9.36 0.33 0.75
CA SER A 106 -10.22 0.43 1.94
C SER A 106 -11.62 -0.13 1.66
N HIS A 107 -12.30 -0.58 2.72
CA HIS A 107 -13.65 -1.12 2.62
C HIS A 107 -14.46 -0.79 3.87
N GLN A 108 -15.76 -0.61 3.71
CA GLN A 108 -16.68 -0.53 4.83
C GLN A 108 -17.15 -1.95 5.15
N TYR A 109 -16.65 -2.50 6.25
CA TYR A 109 -17.13 -3.77 6.77
C TYR A 109 -18.32 -3.51 7.69
N ASP A 110 -19.34 -4.35 7.57
CA ASP A 110 -20.52 -4.33 8.46
C ASP A 110 -20.16 -4.79 9.90
#